data_AF-A0A6P8QEZ7-F1
#
_entry.id   AF-A0A6P8QEZ7-F1
#
_cell.length_a   1.000
_cell.length_b   1.000
_cell.length_c   1.000
_cell.angle_alpha   90.00
_cell.angle_beta   90.00
_cell.angle_gamma   90.00
#
_symmetry.space_group_name_H-M   'P 1'
#
loop_
_entity.id
_entity.type
_entity.pdbx_description
1 polymer ?
#
loop_
_entity_poly.entity_id
_entity_poly.type
_entity_poly.pdbx_seq_one_letter_code
_entity_poly.pdbx_strand_id
1 'polypeptide(L)'
;MLAFLGAIICIIASVHPATRGTLHGTENESVASPAEGLGALHGVETMYGGRHGHKNGFVDLSSSRPHTPQTFSQFLCRPLTLECPSDSPQDAPHPPEDLLFLQTTAEQLRQTVLQQKEQIVIDQEAIRELTGKLSQCENGLELSFQDSTHIWGPRKDHMGDLPVDSPEGMQEMEESVRTLKDRIEKIEQEIQQRIRNASTHASTSAPFPARDSLHSKMEELEGELLAKLMELEKERSSISSDNSKQHQSMEKDLNFLQNRITELEKGEGVPSYALPDGYKVAFPVRTNYMYARMKKTLPQLYAFSLCVWLKSKASSGVGTPFSYSVTGQPNEIVLLEWGHNPMELLINDKITQLPLSLKDGQWHHICISWTTRDGVWAAFQDGEKRGTSENLSAWHPIRSGGVIILGQEQDVLGGRFDATQAFVGEIAQLNMWDRILTPAEILGIANCTHPLSGNMVQWDDKQVEVFGGASKRPFKSCEERSKP
;
A
#
# COMPACT_ATOMS: atom_id res chain seq x y z
N MET A 1 21.34 2.45 49.66
CA MET A 1 22.55 3.00 50.30
C MET A 1 23.66 2.93 49.26
N LEU A 2 23.97 3.96 48.46
CA LEU A 2 24.51 5.31 48.74
C LEU A 2 25.99 5.34 49.15
N ALA A 3 26.84 5.77 48.19
CA ALA A 3 28.22 6.30 48.23
C ALA A 3 28.91 5.85 46.91
N PHE A 4 29.16 6.62 45.85
CA PHE A 4 29.33 8.07 45.57
C PHE A 4 30.65 8.73 46.00
N LEU A 5 31.38 9.18 44.95
CA LEU A 5 32.25 10.37 44.80
C LEU A 5 33.78 10.31 45.00
N GLY A 6 34.47 10.78 43.93
CA GLY A 6 35.76 11.49 43.98
C GLY A 6 36.85 10.89 43.08
N ALA A 7 37.57 11.63 42.21
CA ALA A 7 37.37 12.98 41.66
C ALA A 7 38.24 13.16 40.38
N ILE A 8 37.93 14.15 39.54
CA ILE A 8 38.71 14.53 38.34
C ILE A 8 39.89 15.43 38.73
N ILE A 9 41.10 15.17 38.19
CA ILE A 9 42.13 16.20 37.93
C ILE A 9 42.82 15.90 36.58
N CYS A 10 42.88 16.90 35.70
CA CYS A 10 43.56 16.87 34.39
C CYS A 10 45.07 17.16 34.50
N ILE A 11 45.87 16.96 33.43
CA ILE A 11 46.78 17.96 32.80
C ILE A 11 47.80 17.36 31.79
N ILE A 12 47.86 17.96 30.59
CA ILE A 12 48.96 18.02 29.57
C ILE A 12 49.48 16.71 28.91
N ALA A 13 49.33 16.63 27.57
CA ALA A 13 50.47 16.65 26.63
C ALA A 13 50.00 16.78 25.15
N SER A 14 50.03 17.99 24.60
CA SER A 14 49.90 18.23 23.15
C SER A 14 51.28 18.22 22.50
N VAL A 15 51.49 17.44 21.42
CA VAL A 15 52.71 17.51 20.60
C VAL A 15 52.34 17.52 19.12
N HIS A 16 52.51 18.66 18.47
CA HIS A 16 52.74 18.76 17.02
C HIS A 16 54.24 18.53 16.73
N PRO A 17 54.59 18.24 15.47
CA PRO A 17 55.63 19.06 14.86
C PRO A 17 55.22 19.59 13.48
N ALA A 18 55.33 20.91 13.31
CA ALA A 18 55.41 21.55 12.00
C ALA A 18 56.86 21.97 11.74
N THR A 19 57.41 21.61 10.59
CA THR A 19 58.76 22.00 10.16
C THR A 19 58.80 23.45 9.66
N ARG A 20 59.94 24.12 9.86
CA ARG A 20 60.11 25.57 9.66
C ARG A 20 61.44 25.87 8.97
N GLY A 21 61.41 26.80 8.01
CA GLY A 21 62.58 27.57 7.52
C GLY A 21 62.08 28.99 7.16
N THR A 22 62.51 30.07 7.81
CA THR A 22 63.76 30.86 7.59
C THR A 22 63.76 31.56 6.22
N LEU A 23 64.04 32.88 6.07
CA LEU A 23 64.58 33.92 6.98
C LEU A 23 64.37 35.34 6.37
N HIS A 24 64.41 36.41 7.20
CA HIS A 24 64.49 37.87 6.85
C HIS A 24 63.35 38.49 5.98
N GLY A 25 63.02 39.79 6.05
CA GLY A 25 63.45 40.87 6.97
C GLY A 25 62.92 42.27 6.58
N THR A 26 62.67 43.14 7.58
CA THR A 26 62.67 44.64 7.57
C THR A 26 61.77 45.50 6.65
N GLU A 27 61.06 46.43 7.32
CA GLU A 27 60.82 47.88 7.00
C GLU A 27 59.66 48.40 6.08
N ASN A 28 58.80 49.20 6.73
CA ASN A 28 58.19 50.51 6.41
C ASN A 28 57.43 50.89 5.10
N GLU A 29 56.29 51.56 5.37
CA GLU A 29 55.72 52.78 4.73
C GLU A 29 55.28 52.83 3.24
N SER A 30 53.96 52.73 3.08
CA SER A 30 53.05 53.74 2.48
C SER A 30 53.18 54.26 1.02
N VAL A 31 52.01 54.26 0.35
CA VAL A 31 51.50 55.24 -0.66
C VAL A 31 51.79 55.03 -2.17
N ALA A 32 50.68 55.08 -2.92
CA ALA A 32 50.46 55.46 -4.34
C ALA A 32 51.02 54.62 -5.52
N SER A 33 50.09 54.23 -6.40
CA SER A 33 50.30 54.02 -7.85
C SER A 33 50.55 55.37 -8.56
N PRO A 34 51.13 55.43 -9.78
CA PRO A 34 50.44 54.98 -11.01
C PRO A 34 51.35 54.27 -12.05
N ALA A 35 50.84 54.09 -13.27
CA ALA A 35 51.31 53.13 -14.27
C ALA A 35 52.10 53.72 -15.46
N GLU A 36 52.87 52.86 -16.13
CA GLU A 36 53.24 52.80 -17.57
C GLU A 36 54.09 51.51 -17.76
N GLY A 37 54.19 50.82 -18.91
CA GLY A 37 53.62 50.96 -20.25
C GLY A 37 54.31 49.96 -21.22
N LEU A 38 53.82 49.83 -22.46
CA LEU A 38 54.30 48.94 -23.56
C LEU A 38 53.91 47.44 -23.46
N GLY A 39 53.29 46.81 -24.46
CA GLY A 39 52.68 47.35 -25.68
C GLY A 39 52.22 46.30 -26.71
N ALA A 40 51.32 46.75 -27.59
CA ALA A 40 51.05 46.28 -28.97
C ALA A 40 50.19 45.01 -29.22
N LEU A 41 49.24 44.98 -30.18
CA LEU A 41 48.64 45.98 -31.09
C LEU A 41 47.28 45.44 -31.65
N HIS A 42 46.29 46.33 -31.90
CA HIS A 42 45.19 46.38 -32.91
C HIS A 42 44.69 45.07 -33.61
N GLY A 43 43.40 44.85 -33.95
CA GLY A 43 42.14 45.63 -34.01
C GLY A 43 41.10 44.81 -34.85
N VAL A 44 39.98 45.27 -35.43
CA VAL A 44 39.25 46.55 -35.54
C VAL A 44 37.74 46.25 -35.77
N GLU A 45 36.86 46.87 -34.97
CA GLU A 45 35.60 47.61 -35.31
C GLU A 45 34.72 47.19 -36.54
N THR A 46 33.39 47.03 -36.44
CA THR A 46 32.39 48.14 -36.47
C THR A 46 30.93 47.69 -36.20
N MET A 47 30.03 48.63 -35.86
CA MET A 47 28.57 48.44 -35.68
C MET A 47 27.76 48.57 -36.97
N TYR A 48 26.54 47.99 -37.05
CA TYR A 48 25.24 48.73 -37.17
C TYR A 48 24.02 47.82 -37.52
N GLY A 49 22.89 48.02 -36.82
CA GLY A 49 21.52 48.14 -37.37
C GLY A 49 20.76 46.95 -38.04
N GLY A 50 19.43 46.89 -37.80
CA GLY A 50 18.49 46.74 -38.93
C GLY A 50 17.59 45.49 -39.07
N ARG A 51 16.56 45.38 -38.21
CA ARG A 51 15.15 44.95 -38.44
C ARG A 51 14.68 44.42 -39.84
N HIS A 52 13.77 43.42 -39.83
CA HIS A 52 12.96 42.81 -40.93
C HIS A 52 13.75 41.96 -41.97
N GLY A 53 13.19 40.92 -42.62
CA GLY A 53 11.88 40.25 -42.47
C GLY A 53 11.49 39.40 -43.70
N HIS A 54 10.82 38.26 -43.50
CA HIS A 54 10.04 37.42 -44.45
C HIS A 54 10.71 36.53 -45.55
N LYS A 55 10.40 35.22 -45.42
CA LYS A 55 9.79 34.28 -46.39
C LYS A 55 10.58 33.65 -47.58
N ASN A 56 10.65 32.31 -47.49
CA ASN A 56 10.26 31.27 -48.47
C ASN A 56 11.18 30.87 -49.65
N GLY A 57 11.20 29.56 -49.94
CA GLY A 57 11.67 28.93 -51.19
C GLY A 57 13.03 28.23 -51.07
N PHE A 58 13.13 27.04 -50.48
CA PHE A 58 12.94 25.73 -51.16
C PHE A 58 13.94 25.47 -52.30
N VAL A 59 15.01 24.74 -52.01
CA VAL A 59 15.67 23.81 -52.94
C VAL A 59 16.02 22.55 -52.16
N ASP A 60 15.67 21.39 -52.73
CA ASP A 60 15.86 20.06 -52.17
C ASP A 60 17.20 19.47 -52.63
N LEU A 61 18.01 18.93 -51.71
CA LEU A 61 18.89 17.80 -52.05
C LEU A 61 19.30 16.98 -50.83
N SER A 62 19.04 15.69 -50.96
CA SER A 62 19.35 14.59 -50.07
C SER A 62 20.84 14.44 -49.68
N SER A 63 21.10 14.18 -48.41
CA SER A 63 22.27 13.42 -47.96
C SER A 63 21.94 12.65 -46.68
N SER A 64 21.80 11.33 -46.82
CA SER A 64 21.55 10.40 -45.72
C SER A 64 22.73 10.34 -44.74
N ARG A 65 22.43 10.27 -43.45
CA ARG A 65 23.36 9.74 -42.43
C ARG A 65 22.68 8.59 -41.66
N PRO A 66 23.41 7.53 -41.29
CA PRO A 66 22.77 6.29 -40.85
C PRO A 66 22.36 6.31 -39.37
N HIS A 67 21.36 5.51 -39.04
CA HIS A 67 21.00 5.18 -37.66
C HIS A 67 22.15 4.48 -36.95
N THR A 68 22.49 4.93 -35.74
CA THR A 68 23.24 4.15 -34.76
C THR A 68 22.25 3.52 -33.76
N PRO A 69 22.21 2.18 -33.61
CA PRO A 69 21.29 1.54 -32.69
C PRO A 69 21.74 1.69 -31.24
N GLN A 70 20.78 1.88 -30.33
CA GLN A 70 21.01 1.88 -28.89
C GLN A 70 21.39 0.46 -28.43
N THR A 71 22.54 0.33 -27.78
CA THR A 71 23.01 -0.95 -27.23
C THR A 71 22.30 -1.26 -25.92
N PHE A 72 21.42 -2.25 -25.93
CA PHE A 72 20.96 -2.91 -24.70
C PHE A 72 22.13 -3.65 -24.03
N SER A 73 22.30 -3.46 -22.72
CA SER A 73 23.29 -4.16 -21.91
C SER A 73 22.86 -5.62 -21.68
N GLN A 74 23.25 -6.51 -22.60
CA GLN A 74 23.02 -7.94 -22.47
C GLN A 74 24.00 -8.56 -21.46
N PHE A 75 23.48 -9.07 -20.33
CA PHE A 75 24.29 -9.79 -19.35
C PHE A 75 24.66 -11.18 -19.89
N LEU A 76 25.94 -11.37 -20.24
CA LEU A 76 26.51 -12.66 -20.62
C LEU A 76 27.07 -13.37 -19.38
N CYS A 77 26.42 -14.44 -18.94
CA CYS A 77 26.97 -15.34 -17.93
C CYS A 77 28.17 -16.11 -18.52
N ARG A 78 29.37 -15.89 -17.98
CA ARG A 78 30.51 -16.80 -18.20
C ARG A 78 30.51 -17.88 -17.11
N PRO A 79 30.70 -19.17 -17.45
CA PRO A 79 30.90 -20.19 -16.44
C PRO A 79 32.28 -19.97 -15.77
N LEU A 80 32.30 -20.00 -14.44
CA LEU A 80 33.54 -20.13 -13.68
C LEU A 80 33.97 -21.59 -13.69
N THR A 81 35.18 -21.86 -14.17
CA THR A 81 35.83 -23.18 -14.05
C THR A 81 36.32 -23.36 -12.61
N LEU A 82 35.53 -24.05 -11.80
CA LEU A 82 35.97 -24.56 -10.51
C LEU A 82 36.83 -25.82 -10.72
N GLU A 83 38.14 -25.65 -10.65
CA GLU A 83 39.06 -26.79 -10.50
C GLU A 83 38.97 -27.31 -9.06
N CYS A 84 38.48 -28.54 -8.89
CA CYS A 84 38.46 -29.23 -7.60
C CYS A 84 39.81 -29.92 -7.37
N PRO A 85 40.48 -29.72 -6.22
CA PRO A 85 41.64 -30.53 -5.85
C PRO A 85 41.21 -31.96 -5.52
N SER A 86 41.88 -32.96 -6.11
CA SER A 86 41.64 -34.39 -5.85
C SER A 86 42.60 -34.97 -4.80
N ASP A 87 42.03 -35.80 -3.91
CA ASP A 87 42.62 -36.87 -3.06
C ASP A 87 44.01 -36.66 -2.43
N SER A 88 44.31 -36.93 -1.15
CA SER A 88 43.70 -37.52 0.07
C SER A 88 44.91 -37.84 1.00
N PRO A 89 44.82 -38.55 2.15
CA PRO A 89 43.79 -38.62 3.19
C PRO A 89 44.33 -38.26 4.61
N GLN A 90 43.47 -37.91 5.58
CA GLN A 90 43.50 -38.45 6.97
C GLN A 90 42.36 -37.92 7.85
N ASP A 91 41.89 -38.79 8.76
CA ASP A 91 40.99 -38.60 9.90
C ASP A 91 39.72 -37.74 9.75
N ALA A 92 38.58 -38.43 9.68
CA ALA A 92 37.27 -37.89 10.05
C ALA A 92 37.15 -37.84 11.59
N PRO A 93 36.26 -36.99 12.13
CA PRO A 93 34.92 -37.53 12.36
C PRO A 93 33.75 -36.60 11.98
N HIS A 94 32.62 -37.26 11.71
CA HIS A 94 31.26 -36.73 11.44
C HIS A 94 30.94 -36.26 10.00
N PRO A 95 29.80 -36.71 9.42
CA PRO A 95 29.34 -36.26 8.11
C PRO A 95 28.66 -34.88 8.21
N PRO A 96 28.73 -34.04 7.15
CA PRO A 96 28.03 -32.76 7.15
C PRO A 96 26.53 -32.98 6.88
N GLU A 97 25.73 -33.08 7.95
CA GLU A 97 24.26 -33.07 7.86
C GLU A 97 23.76 -31.87 7.04
N ASP A 98 24.43 -30.72 7.19
CA ASP A 98 24.17 -29.49 6.44
C ASP A 98 24.21 -29.67 4.91
N LEU A 99 25.09 -30.49 4.36
CA LEU A 99 25.23 -30.65 2.90
C LEU A 99 24.10 -31.51 2.31
N LEU A 100 23.71 -32.56 3.01
CA LEU A 100 22.52 -33.36 2.67
C LEU A 100 21.22 -32.57 2.89
N PHE A 101 21.17 -31.74 3.95
CA PHE A 101 20.04 -30.85 4.21
C PHE A 101 19.88 -29.78 3.12
N LEU A 102 20.99 -29.16 2.67
CA LEU A 102 20.96 -28.21 1.55
C LEU A 102 20.55 -28.89 0.23
N GLN A 103 21.03 -30.11 -0.03
CA GLN A 103 20.65 -30.87 -1.23
C GLN A 103 19.16 -31.23 -1.23
N THR A 104 18.63 -31.75 -0.11
CA THR A 104 17.19 -32.04 0.03
C THR A 104 16.32 -30.78 -0.05
N THR A 105 16.77 -29.66 0.52
CA THR A 105 16.07 -28.37 0.42
C THR A 105 16.04 -27.86 -1.04
N ALA A 106 17.12 -28.01 -1.79
CA ALA A 106 17.17 -27.65 -3.21
C ALA A 106 16.26 -28.55 -4.08
N GLU A 107 16.19 -29.85 -3.78
CA GLU A 107 15.31 -30.81 -4.44
C GLU A 107 13.82 -30.50 -4.15
N GLN A 108 13.50 -30.15 -2.90
CA GLN A 108 12.15 -29.73 -2.48
C GLN A 108 11.74 -28.42 -3.16
N LEU A 109 12.61 -27.41 -3.20
CA LEU A 109 12.38 -26.17 -3.95
C LEU A 109 12.12 -26.44 -5.44
N ARG A 110 12.88 -27.36 -6.05
CA ARG A 110 12.70 -27.76 -7.45
C ARG A 110 11.32 -28.40 -7.69
N GLN A 111 10.85 -29.25 -6.77
CA GLN A 111 9.50 -29.81 -6.84
C GLN A 111 8.42 -28.75 -6.68
N THR A 112 8.57 -27.82 -5.72
CA THR A 112 7.61 -26.71 -5.52
C THR A 112 7.51 -25.81 -6.75
N VAL A 113 8.63 -25.48 -7.40
CA VAL A 113 8.63 -24.69 -8.65
C VAL A 113 7.94 -25.44 -9.80
N LEU A 114 8.07 -26.77 -9.88
CA LEU A 114 7.36 -27.57 -10.88
C LEU A 114 5.85 -27.62 -10.63
N GLN A 115 5.42 -27.80 -9.38
CA GLN A 115 3.98 -27.73 -9.02
C GLN A 115 3.39 -26.34 -9.28
N GLN A 116 4.10 -25.26 -8.91
CA GLN A 116 3.65 -23.90 -9.23
C GLN A 116 3.54 -23.66 -10.73
N LYS A 117 4.47 -24.20 -11.54
CA LYS A 117 4.40 -24.13 -13.00
C LYS A 117 3.16 -24.84 -13.55
N GLU A 118 2.83 -26.02 -13.03
CA GLU A 118 1.63 -26.76 -13.44
C GLU A 118 0.34 -26.02 -13.07
N GLN A 119 0.26 -25.48 -11.85
CA GLN A 119 -0.87 -24.65 -11.42
C GLN A 119 -1.06 -23.41 -12.30
N ILE A 120 0.03 -22.70 -12.65
CA ILE A 120 -0.03 -21.52 -13.52
C ILE A 120 -0.58 -21.87 -14.91
N VAL A 121 -0.32 -23.06 -15.44
CA VAL A 121 -0.88 -23.51 -16.74
C VAL A 121 -2.39 -23.75 -16.62
N ILE A 122 -2.84 -24.36 -15.53
CA ILE A 122 -4.27 -24.56 -15.25
C ILE A 122 -4.98 -23.21 -15.10
N ASP A 123 -4.39 -22.28 -14.34
CA ASP A 123 -4.94 -20.94 -14.13
C ASP A 123 -5.01 -20.14 -15.44
N GLN A 124 -4.02 -20.27 -16.32
CA GLN A 124 -4.04 -19.67 -17.67
C GLN A 124 -5.16 -20.24 -18.55
N GLU A 125 -5.43 -21.54 -18.48
CA GLU A 125 -6.54 -22.15 -19.22
C GLU A 125 -7.91 -21.68 -18.67
N ALA A 126 -8.06 -21.61 -17.35
CA ALA A 126 -9.26 -21.06 -16.72
C ALA A 126 -9.51 -19.59 -17.11
N ILE A 127 -8.46 -18.74 -17.11
CA ILE A 127 -8.55 -17.35 -17.58
C ILE A 127 -8.96 -17.28 -19.05
N ARG A 128 -8.41 -18.17 -19.91
CA ARG A 128 -8.76 -18.25 -21.34
C ARG A 128 -10.23 -18.64 -21.53
N GLU A 129 -10.74 -19.61 -20.77
CA GLU A 129 -12.15 -20.02 -20.81
C GLU A 129 -13.07 -18.88 -20.34
N LEU A 130 -12.75 -18.23 -19.22
CA LEU A 130 -13.54 -17.12 -18.67
C LEU A 130 -13.57 -15.92 -19.62
N THR A 131 -12.45 -15.60 -20.28
CA THR A 131 -12.37 -14.53 -21.28
C THR A 131 -13.18 -14.88 -22.55
N GLY A 132 -13.20 -16.15 -22.93
CA GLY A 132 -14.08 -16.68 -23.98
C GLY A 132 -15.57 -16.53 -23.64
N LYS A 133 -15.97 -16.83 -22.39
CA LYS A 133 -17.35 -16.64 -21.92
C LYS A 133 -17.72 -15.16 -21.82
N LEU A 134 -16.81 -14.30 -21.35
CA LEU A 134 -17.03 -12.86 -21.24
C LEU A 134 -17.30 -12.22 -22.61
N SER A 135 -16.47 -12.53 -23.61
CA SER A 135 -16.67 -12.06 -24.98
C SER A 135 -17.94 -12.60 -25.64
N GLN A 136 -18.43 -13.79 -25.27
CA GLN A 136 -19.76 -14.26 -25.71
C GLN A 136 -20.90 -13.46 -25.09
N CYS A 137 -20.80 -13.04 -23.82
CA CYS A 137 -21.75 -12.12 -23.20
C CYS A 137 -21.71 -10.72 -23.85
N GLU A 138 -20.51 -10.21 -24.14
CA GLU A 138 -20.31 -8.89 -24.75
C GLU A 138 -20.89 -8.82 -26.18
N ASN A 139 -20.65 -9.84 -27.00
CA ASN A 139 -21.28 -9.98 -28.33
C ASN A 139 -22.80 -10.21 -28.25
N GLY A 140 -23.29 -10.83 -27.17
CA GLY A 140 -24.72 -10.98 -26.90
C GLY A 140 -25.42 -9.65 -26.55
N LEU A 141 -24.67 -8.67 -26.04
CA LEU A 141 -25.15 -7.31 -25.77
C LEU A 141 -25.21 -6.46 -27.04
N GLU A 142 -24.21 -6.53 -27.93
CA GLU A 142 -24.23 -5.73 -29.19
C GLU A 142 -25.39 -6.08 -30.13
N LEU A 143 -25.80 -7.36 -30.19
CA LEU A 143 -26.94 -7.79 -31.01
C LEU A 143 -28.30 -7.23 -30.55
N SER A 144 -28.37 -6.62 -29.35
CA SER A 144 -29.60 -5.97 -28.84
C SER A 144 -29.74 -4.49 -29.20
N PHE A 145 -28.70 -3.87 -29.79
CA PHE A 145 -28.61 -2.41 -29.93
C PHE A 145 -28.79 -1.85 -31.36
N GLN A 146 -29.24 -2.67 -32.33
CA GLN A 146 -29.48 -2.20 -33.70
C GLN A 146 -30.97 -2.17 -34.15
N ASP A 147 -31.91 -2.66 -33.35
CA ASP A 147 -33.34 -2.71 -33.75
C ASP A 147 -34.26 -2.00 -32.74
N SER A 148 -34.21 -0.66 -32.70
CA SER A 148 -35.27 0.19 -32.11
C SER A 148 -35.09 1.71 -32.29
N THR A 149 -34.57 2.18 -33.43
CA THR A 149 -34.82 3.58 -33.82
C THR A 149 -36.21 3.71 -34.46
N HIS A 150 -37.27 3.85 -33.67
CA HIS A 150 -38.46 4.69 -33.97
C HIS A 150 -39.58 4.57 -32.91
N ILE A 151 -40.31 5.69 -32.70
CA ILE A 151 -41.58 5.90 -31.96
C ILE A 151 -41.46 6.34 -30.48
N TRP A 152 -42.13 7.47 -30.20
CA TRP A 152 -42.26 8.19 -28.93
C TRP A 152 -43.06 7.45 -27.84
N GLY A 153 -42.78 7.79 -26.56
CA GLY A 153 -43.77 7.73 -25.48
C GLY A 153 -43.14 7.56 -24.08
N PRO A 154 -43.49 8.38 -23.07
CA PRO A 154 -42.78 8.37 -21.79
C PRO A 154 -43.19 7.19 -20.91
N ARG A 155 -42.20 6.48 -20.32
CA ARG A 155 -42.45 5.55 -19.22
C ARG A 155 -42.02 6.13 -17.89
N LYS A 156 -42.96 6.03 -16.96
CA LYS A 156 -42.96 6.45 -15.57
C LYS A 156 -42.33 5.33 -14.74
N ASP A 157 -41.64 5.67 -13.66
CA ASP A 157 -41.15 4.69 -12.68
C ASP A 157 -42.29 3.79 -12.18
N HIS A 158 -42.00 2.51 -11.91
CA HIS A 158 -42.45 1.78 -10.72
C HIS A 158 -41.75 0.42 -10.61
N MET A 159 -40.96 0.25 -9.55
CA MET A 159 -40.90 -1.03 -8.83
C MET A 159 -42.20 -1.15 -8.03
N GLY A 160 -42.95 -2.24 -8.20
CA GLY A 160 -44.18 -2.48 -7.46
C GLY A 160 -45.11 -3.47 -8.14
N ASP A 161 -45.38 -4.56 -7.43
CA ASP A 161 -46.50 -5.50 -7.54
C ASP A 161 -46.77 -6.20 -8.89
N LEU A 162 -46.81 -7.54 -8.81
CA LEU A 162 -47.48 -8.40 -9.78
C LEU A 162 -49.00 -8.21 -9.70
N PRO A 163 -49.68 -8.06 -10.86
CA PRO A 163 -50.99 -8.63 -11.04
C PRO A 163 -50.84 -9.86 -11.94
N VAL A 164 -51.00 -11.04 -11.34
CA VAL A 164 -51.38 -12.23 -12.10
C VAL A 164 -52.79 -11.97 -12.62
N ASP A 165 -52.92 -11.74 -13.93
CA ASP A 165 -54.12 -12.06 -14.70
C ASP A 165 -53.83 -11.92 -16.21
N SER A 166 -53.73 -13.06 -16.89
CA SER A 166 -53.85 -13.17 -18.35
C SER A 166 -54.45 -14.54 -18.65
N PRO A 167 -55.69 -14.63 -19.14
CA PRO A 167 -56.49 -15.86 -19.08
C PRO A 167 -56.02 -16.98 -20.03
N GLU A 168 -55.12 -16.68 -20.95
CA GLU A 168 -54.67 -17.60 -22.00
C GLU A 168 -53.67 -18.65 -21.45
N GLY A 169 -52.73 -18.24 -20.59
CA GLY A 169 -51.72 -19.16 -20.01
C GLY A 169 -52.30 -20.17 -19.00
N MET A 170 -53.46 -19.86 -18.40
CA MET A 170 -54.16 -20.82 -17.53
C MET A 170 -54.81 -21.95 -18.32
N GLN A 171 -55.38 -21.67 -19.51
CA GLN A 171 -56.02 -22.71 -20.33
C GLN A 171 -55.00 -23.73 -20.87
N GLU A 172 -53.84 -23.27 -21.33
CA GLU A 172 -52.78 -24.16 -21.86
C GLU A 172 -52.21 -25.08 -20.76
N MET A 173 -52.07 -24.57 -19.54
CA MET A 173 -51.71 -25.37 -18.36
C MET A 173 -52.81 -26.39 -18.01
N GLU A 174 -54.08 -25.98 -18.05
CA GLU A 174 -55.22 -26.84 -17.70
C GLU A 174 -55.42 -28.00 -18.70
N GLU A 175 -55.20 -27.75 -19.99
CA GLU A 175 -55.23 -28.77 -21.05
C GLU A 175 -54.03 -29.72 -20.97
N SER A 176 -52.85 -29.20 -20.63
CA SER A 176 -51.66 -30.01 -20.35
C SER A 176 -51.85 -30.93 -19.15
N VAL A 177 -52.47 -30.44 -18.06
CA VAL A 177 -52.76 -31.23 -16.85
C VAL A 177 -53.82 -32.31 -17.12
N ARG A 178 -54.87 -32.00 -17.90
CA ARG A 178 -55.85 -33.03 -18.35
C ARG A 178 -55.18 -34.13 -19.16
N THR A 179 -54.34 -33.76 -20.13
CA THR A 179 -53.60 -34.72 -20.97
C THR A 179 -52.66 -35.60 -20.14
N LEU A 180 -52.06 -35.06 -19.08
CA LEU A 180 -51.23 -35.84 -18.16
C LEU A 180 -52.07 -36.82 -17.32
N LYS A 181 -53.23 -36.39 -16.82
CA LYS A 181 -54.17 -37.23 -16.04
C LYS A 181 -54.64 -38.44 -16.85
N ASP A 182 -55.08 -38.24 -18.09
CA ASP A 182 -55.57 -39.32 -18.95
C ASP A 182 -54.46 -40.35 -19.27
N ARG A 183 -53.20 -39.90 -19.38
CA ARG A 183 -52.04 -40.78 -19.53
C ARG A 183 -51.74 -41.59 -18.26
N ILE A 184 -51.92 -41.01 -17.08
CA ILE A 184 -51.73 -41.69 -15.80
C ILE A 184 -52.82 -42.76 -15.61
N GLU A 185 -54.09 -42.44 -15.83
CA GLU A 185 -55.20 -43.41 -15.72
C GLU A 185 -55.03 -44.58 -16.71
N LYS A 186 -54.53 -44.32 -17.93
CA LYS A 186 -54.22 -45.37 -18.90
C LYS A 186 -53.09 -46.30 -18.44
N ILE A 187 -52.02 -45.75 -17.84
CA ILE A 187 -50.91 -46.53 -17.30
C ILE A 187 -51.36 -47.36 -16.08
N GLU A 188 -52.19 -46.79 -15.21
CA GLU A 188 -52.75 -47.48 -14.05
C GLU A 188 -53.61 -48.68 -14.49
N GLN A 189 -54.47 -48.52 -15.50
CA GLN A 189 -55.23 -49.62 -16.08
C GLN A 189 -54.33 -50.71 -16.67
N GLU A 190 -53.24 -50.35 -17.37
CA GLU A 190 -52.29 -51.32 -17.91
C GLU A 190 -51.58 -52.13 -16.80
N ILE A 191 -51.21 -51.48 -15.69
CA ILE A 191 -50.62 -52.12 -14.51
C ILE A 191 -51.63 -53.07 -13.86
N GLN A 192 -52.87 -52.64 -13.62
CA GLN A 192 -53.93 -53.49 -13.06
C GLN A 192 -54.30 -54.68 -13.97
N GLN A 193 -54.08 -54.56 -15.28
CA GLN A 193 -54.31 -55.64 -16.24
C GLN A 193 -53.14 -56.65 -16.25
N ARG A 194 -51.88 -56.17 -16.11
CA ARG A 194 -50.70 -57.02 -15.87
C ARG A 194 -50.81 -57.79 -14.56
N ILE A 195 -51.29 -57.17 -13.48
CA ILE A 195 -51.52 -57.83 -12.17
C ILE A 195 -52.60 -58.93 -12.29
N ARG A 196 -53.70 -58.68 -12.99
CA ARG A 196 -54.73 -59.71 -13.25
C ARG A 196 -54.18 -60.88 -14.09
N ASN A 197 -53.39 -60.62 -15.13
CA ASN A 197 -52.76 -61.67 -15.92
C ASN A 197 -51.67 -62.45 -15.17
N ALA A 198 -51.04 -61.87 -14.14
CA ALA A 198 -50.13 -62.61 -13.24
C ALA A 198 -50.89 -63.56 -12.29
N SER A 199 -52.17 -63.31 -12.00
CA SER A 199 -52.96 -64.10 -11.05
C SER A 199 -53.47 -65.45 -11.59
N THR A 200 -53.34 -65.73 -12.89
CA THR A 200 -53.78 -66.99 -13.51
C THR A 200 -52.69 -68.08 -13.62
N HIS A 201 -51.46 -67.78 -13.20
CA HIS A 201 -50.35 -68.76 -13.13
C HIS A 201 -49.72 -68.84 -11.74
N ALA A 202 -50.56 -68.97 -10.70
CA ALA A 202 -50.12 -69.16 -9.32
C ALA A 202 -50.28 -70.61 -8.85
N SER A 203 -49.36 -71.50 -9.25
CA SER A 203 -49.25 -72.85 -8.68
C SER A 203 -47.83 -73.42 -8.73
N THR A 204 -46.98 -73.03 -7.78
CA THR A 204 -46.05 -73.95 -7.07
C THR A 204 -45.38 -73.23 -5.89
N SER A 205 -45.04 -73.99 -4.85
CA SER A 205 -44.61 -73.51 -3.54
C SER A 205 -43.09 -73.39 -3.38
N ALA A 206 -42.63 -72.49 -2.51
CA ALA A 206 -41.26 -72.46 -1.97
C ALA A 206 -41.26 -72.06 -0.47
N PRO A 207 -40.27 -72.48 0.34
CA PRO A 207 -40.43 -72.59 1.80
C PRO A 207 -40.03 -71.34 2.62
N PHE A 208 -40.41 -71.36 3.90
CA PHE A 208 -40.43 -70.19 4.80
C PHE A 208 -39.12 -69.58 5.37
N PRO A 209 -37.89 -70.15 5.30
CA PRO A 209 -36.72 -69.50 5.93
C PRO A 209 -36.20 -68.23 5.22
N ALA A 210 -36.51 -68.07 3.93
CA ALA A 210 -35.98 -66.98 3.12
C ALA A 210 -36.71 -65.64 3.33
N ARG A 211 -37.97 -65.67 3.80
CA ARG A 211 -38.78 -64.46 4.00
C ARG A 211 -38.30 -63.62 5.18
N ASP A 212 -37.97 -64.24 6.30
CA ASP A 212 -37.59 -63.52 7.52
C ASP A 212 -36.20 -62.87 7.37
N SER A 213 -35.27 -63.55 6.69
CA SER A 213 -33.96 -62.96 6.34
C SER A 213 -34.08 -61.83 5.31
N LEU A 214 -35.03 -61.92 4.37
CA LEU A 214 -35.32 -60.83 3.43
C LEU A 214 -35.95 -59.62 4.15
N HIS A 215 -36.90 -59.85 5.06
CA HIS A 215 -37.51 -58.80 5.88
C HIS A 215 -36.48 -58.10 6.78
N SER A 216 -35.64 -58.85 7.49
CA SER A 216 -34.59 -58.27 8.34
C SER A 216 -33.60 -57.41 7.54
N LYS A 217 -33.24 -57.81 6.31
CA LYS A 217 -32.41 -56.98 5.41
C LYS A 217 -33.15 -55.77 4.85
N MET A 218 -34.47 -55.86 4.69
CA MET A 218 -35.30 -54.74 4.26
C MET A 218 -35.39 -53.68 5.35
N GLU A 219 -35.62 -54.07 6.62
CA GLU A 219 -35.58 -53.16 7.77
C GLU A 219 -34.20 -52.53 7.99
N GLU A 220 -33.11 -53.28 7.78
CA GLU A 220 -31.73 -52.77 7.85
C GLU A 220 -31.46 -51.70 6.77
N LEU A 221 -31.86 -51.99 5.51
CA LEU A 221 -31.75 -51.03 4.40
C LEU A 221 -32.67 -49.82 4.54
N GLU A 222 -33.87 -49.98 5.10
CA GLU A 222 -34.77 -48.85 5.43
C GLU A 222 -34.15 -47.96 6.51
N GLY A 223 -33.52 -48.55 7.54
CA GLY A 223 -32.78 -47.81 8.55
C GLY A 223 -31.58 -47.05 7.99
N GLU A 224 -30.77 -47.69 7.13
CA GLU A 224 -29.63 -47.05 6.47
C GLU A 224 -30.08 -45.92 5.52
N LEU A 225 -31.15 -46.14 4.76
CA LEU A 225 -31.73 -45.14 3.86
C LEU A 225 -32.29 -43.92 4.63
N LEU A 226 -32.98 -44.15 5.76
CA LEU A 226 -33.47 -43.07 6.62
C LEU A 226 -32.31 -42.26 7.23
N ALA A 227 -31.24 -42.92 7.67
CA ALA A 227 -30.04 -42.24 8.15
C ALA A 227 -29.39 -41.38 7.06
N LYS A 228 -29.24 -41.93 5.85
CA LYS A 228 -28.76 -41.20 4.65
C LYS A 228 -29.63 -40.00 4.29
N LEU A 229 -30.95 -40.14 4.37
CA LEU A 229 -31.89 -39.05 4.09
C LEU A 229 -31.79 -37.93 5.11
N MET A 230 -31.68 -38.24 6.42
CA MET A 230 -31.47 -37.22 7.46
C MET A 230 -30.12 -36.51 7.32
N GLU A 231 -29.06 -37.22 6.92
CA GLU A 231 -27.75 -36.62 6.63
C GLU A 231 -27.83 -35.63 5.45
N LEU A 232 -28.44 -36.04 4.33
CA LEU A 232 -28.62 -35.19 3.15
C LEU A 232 -29.57 -34.00 3.39
N GLU A 233 -30.63 -34.17 4.19
CA GLU A 233 -31.51 -33.08 4.60
C GLU A 233 -30.77 -32.05 5.46
N LYS A 234 -29.92 -32.51 6.38
CA LYS A 234 -29.05 -31.65 7.18
C LYS A 234 -28.05 -30.89 6.32
N GLU A 235 -27.34 -31.55 5.39
CA GLU A 235 -26.42 -30.89 4.45
C GLU A 235 -27.13 -29.84 3.60
N ARG A 236 -28.30 -30.18 3.05
CA ARG A 236 -29.16 -29.25 2.29
C ARG A 236 -29.57 -28.04 3.14
N SER A 237 -29.89 -28.24 4.42
CA SER A 237 -30.24 -27.16 5.34
C SER A 237 -29.07 -26.21 5.62
N SER A 238 -27.84 -26.73 5.78
CA SER A 238 -26.63 -25.91 5.92
C SER A 238 -26.32 -25.12 4.64
N ILE A 239 -26.35 -25.77 3.47
CA ILE A 239 -26.11 -25.11 2.18
C ILE A 239 -27.14 -24.00 1.93
N SER A 240 -28.41 -24.22 2.26
CA SER A 240 -29.46 -23.20 2.19
C SER A 240 -29.21 -22.02 3.15
N SER A 241 -28.75 -22.30 4.38
CA SER A 241 -28.39 -21.26 5.35
C SER A 241 -27.19 -20.42 4.89
N ASP A 242 -26.15 -21.05 4.36
CA ASP A 242 -24.94 -20.36 3.92
C ASP A 242 -25.18 -19.56 2.62
N ASN A 243 -25.95 -20.11 1.68
CA ASN A 243 -26.38 -19.36 0.48
C ASN A 243 -27.29 -18.16 0.85
N SER A 244 -28.14 -18.29 1.88
CA SER A 244 -28.94 -17.18 2.41
C SER A 244 -28.06 -16.09 3.06
N LYS A 245 -27.05 -16.45 3.84
CA LYS A 245 -26.06 -15.49 4.39
C LYS A 245 -25.28 -14.79 3.28
N GLN A 246 -24.88 -15.53 2.25
CA GLN A 246 -24.17 -14.99 1.10
C GLN A 246 -25.06 -14.01 0.31
N HIS A 247 -26.33 -14.35 0.07
CA HIS A 247 -27.32 -13.42 -0.50
C HIS A 247 -27.47 -12.16 0.35
N GLN A 248 -27.62 -12.28 1.67
CA GLN A 248 -27.70 -11.10 2.55
C GLN A 248 -26.42 -10.25 2.57
N SER A 249 -25.24 -10.83 2.28
CA SER A 249 -24.01 -10.06 2.10
C SER A 249 -24.03 -9.32 0.76
N MET A 250 -24.34 -10.03 -0.33
CA MET A 250 -24.42 -9.46 -1.67
C MET A 250 -25.48 -8.35 -1.75
N GLU A 251 -26.63 -8.50 -1.08
CA GLU A 251 -27.64 -7.44 -0.97
C GLU A 251 -27.14 -6.23 -0.18
N LYS A 252 -26.35 -6.40 0.89
CA LYS A 252 -25.74 -5.26 1.61
C LYS A 252 -24.72 -4.54 0.74
N ASP A 253 -23.89 -5.28 0.01
CA ASP A 253 -22.87 -4.74 -0.87
C ASP A 253 -23.52 -4.03 -2.07
N LEU A 254 -24.58 -4.60 -2.66
CA LEU A 254 -25.39 -3.96 -3.70
C LEU A 254 -26.09 -2.69 -3.18
N ASN A 255 -26.74 -2.73 -2.02
CA ASN A 255 -27.35 -1.52 -1.44
C ASN A 255 -26.31 -0.42 -1.15
N PHE A 256 -25.11 -0.79 -0.69
CA PHE A 256 -24.00 0.14 -0.52
C PHE A 256 -23.55 0.77 -1.86
N LEU A 257 -23.42 -0.03 -2.92
CA LEU A 257 -23.07 0.45 -4.26
C LEU A 257 -24.19 1.29 -4.89
N GLN A 258 -25.46 0.90 -4.75
CA GLN A 258 -26.64 1.63 -5.23
C GLN A 258 -26.74 3.02 -4.59
N ASN A 259 -26.51 3.11 -3.28
CA ASN A 259 -26.41 4.38 -2.56
C ASN A 259 -25.24 5.22 -3.11
N ARG A 260 -24.08 4.60 -3.35
CA ARG A 260 -22.90 5.30 -3.88
C ARG A 260 -23.07 5.78 -5.32
N ILE A 261 -23.88 5.08 -6.14
CA ILE A 261 -24.25 5.49 -7.50
C ILE A 261 -25.25 6.65 -7.46
N THR A 262 -26.32 6.54 -6.66
CA THR A 262 -27.33 7.62 -6.53
C THR A 262 -26.78 8.91 -5.89
N GLU A 263 -25.69 8.82 -5.12
CA GLU A 263 -24.90 9.98 -4.67
C GLU A 263 -24.06 10.62 -5.79
N LEU A 264 -23.57 9.83 -6.77
CA LEU A 264 -22.82 10.31 -7.92
C LEU A 264 -23.72 10.89 -9.03
N GLU A 265 -24.94 10.34 -9.18
CA GLU A 265 -25.90 10.75 -10.21
C GLU A 265 -26.63 12.07 -9.89
N LYS A 266 -26.77 12.43 -8.62
CA LYS A 266 -27.35 13.72 -8.17
C LYS A 266 -26.39 14.90 -8.33
N GLY A 267 -25.86 15.07 -9.55
CA GLY A 267 -24.78 15.99 -9.88
C GLY A 267 -25.07 17.49 -9.71
N GLU A 268 -25.22 17.96 -8.47
CA GLU A 268 -25.07 19.36 -8.09
C GLU A 268 -23.73 19.54 -7.35
N GLY A 269 -22.69 19.86 -8.11
CA GLY A 269 -21.41 20.40 -7.61
C GLY A 269 -20.68 19.55 -6.56
N VAL A 270 -19.95 18.51 -7.01
CA VAL A 270 -18.97 17.70 -6.27
C VAL A 270 -19.03 17.92 -4.75
N PRO A 271 -19.89 17.17 -4.02
CA PRO A 271 -19.83 17.16 -2.58
C PRO A 271 -18.41 16.78 -2.20
N SER A 272 -17.75 17.70 -1.48
CA SER A 272 -16.46 17.44 -0.88
C SER A 272 -16.64 16.38 0.20
N TYR A 273 -16.69 15.11 -0.21
CA TYR A 273 -16.49 13.97 0.67
C TYR A 273 -15.23 14.28 1.47
N ALA A 274 -15.41 14.47 2.78
CA ALA A 274 -14.29 14.65 3.67
C ALA A 274 -13.40 13.41 3.49
N LEU A 275 -12.18 13.61 2.97
CA LEU A 275 -11.19 12.55 2.98
C LEU A 275 -11.11 12.02 4.42
N PRO A 276 -10.95 10.71 4.64
CA PRO A 276 -10.54 10.19 5.94
C PRO A 276 -9.27 10.90 6.46
N ASP A 277 -8.41 11.35 5.54
CA ASP A 277 -7.20 12.14 5.78
C ASP A 277 -7.45 13.67 5.91
N GLY A 278 -8.71 14.10 5.88
CA GLY A 278 -9.18 15.48 5.79
C GLY A 278 -9.29 16.20 7.14
N TYR A 279 -8.38 15.92 8.07
CA TYR A 279 -8.33 16.57 9.38
C TYR A 279 -6.90 16.92 9.79
N LYS A 280 -6.78 17.90 10.67
CA LYS A 280 -5.55 18.35 11.33
C LYS A 280 -5.70 18.26 12.84
N VAL A 281 -4.59 18.02 13.54
CA VAL A 281 -4.49 18.15 15.00
C VAL A 281 -3.83 19.49 15.31
N ALA A 282 -4.48 20.31 16.13
CA ALA A 282 -4.00 21.63 16.54
C ALA A 282 -3.49 21.62 18.00
N PHE A 283 -2.31 22.19 18.18
CA PHE A 283 -1.57 22.36 19.43
C PHE A 283 -1.39 23.87 19.67
N PRO A 284 -2.33 24.54 20.37
CA PRO A 284 -2.40 26.01 20.37
C PRO A 284 -1.37 26.69 21.28
N VAL A 285 -0.90 26.01 22.34
CA VAL A 285 0.07 26.55 23.31
C VAL A 285 0.98 25.44 23.84
N ARG A 286 2.20 25.82 24.25
CA ARG A 286 3.16 24.91 24.88
C ARG A 286 2.64 24.41 26.23
N THR A 287 2.56 23.09 26.37
CA THR A 287 2.21 22.38 27.62
C THR A 287 2.93 21.04 27.64
N ASN A 288 3.03 20.39 28.79
CA ASN A 288 3.54 19.03 28.93
C ASN A 288 2.42 17.96 28.95
N TYR A 289 1.24 18.26 28.39
CA TYR A 289 0.08 17.37 28.44
C TYR A 289 -0.80 17.35 27.18
N MET A 290 -0.69 18.33 26.28
CA MET A 290 -1.36 18.26 24.96
C MET A 290 -0.51 17.45 23.98
N TYR A 291 -1.01 16.30 23.56
CA TYR A 291 -0.35 15.44 22.58
C TYR A 291 -1.37 14.66 21.76
N ALA A 292 -0.94 14.09 20.64
CA ALA A 292 -1.65 13.00 20.00
C ALA A 292 -0.81 11.72 20.00
N ARG A 293 -1.45 10.56 19.98
CA ARG A 293 -0.81 9.24 19.98
C ARG A 293 -1.30 8.46 18.78
N MET A 294 -0.37 7.80 18.08
CA MET A 294 -0.76 6.79 17.07
C MET A 294 -1.04 5.46 17.77
N LYS A 295 -2.16 4.80 17.42
CA LYS A 295 -2.48 3.44 17.88
C LYS A 295 -1.53 2.39 17.30
N LYS A 296 -1.11 2.58 16.04
CA LYS A 296 -0.07 1.76 15.42
C LYS A 296 1.30 2.03 16.06
N THR A 297 2.05 0.95 16.27
CA THR A 297 3.49 0.97 16.54
C THR A 297 4.28 0.67 15.26
N LEU A 298 5.60 0.85 15.29
CA LEU A 298 6.48 0.50 14.17
C LEU A 298 7.04 -0.92 14.33
N PRO A 299 7.25 -1.66 13.22
CA PRO A 299 8.11 -2.84 13.21
C PRO A 299 9.59 -2.41 13.25
N GLN A 300 10.52 -3.36 13.12
CA GLN A 300 11.94 -3.02 12.99
C GLN A 300 12.19 -2.45 11.58
N LEU A 301 12.85 -1.29 11.47
CA LEU A 301 13.08 -0.61 10.18
C LEU A 301 14.57 -0.44 9.87
N TYR A 302 14.95 -0.79 8.64
CA TYR A 302 16.29 -0.59 8.08
C TYR A 302 16.37 0.65 7.15
N ALA A 303 15.21 1.15 6.75
CA ALA A 303 15.04 2.44 6.11
C ALA A 303 13.64 2.96 6.46
N PHE A 304 13.45 4.27 6.36
CA PHE A 304 12.11 4.84 6.36
C PHE A 304 12.02 6.10 5.52
N SER A 305 10.79 6.47 5.19
CA SER A 305 10.41 7.84 4.83
C SER A 305 9.25 8.26 5.72
N LEU A 306 9.34 9.46 6.30
CA LEU A 306 8.31 10.09 7.11
C LEU A 306 7.90 11.38 6.39
N CYS A 307 6.64 11.51 5.99
CA CYS A 307 6.09 12.72 5.39
C CYS A 307 4.95 13.26 6.25
N VAL A 308 4.90 14.59 6.43
CA VAL A 308 3.92 15.26 7.29
C VAL A 308 3.68 16.68 6.80
N TRP A 309 2.44 17.15 6.91
CA TRP A 309 2.09 18.57 6.75
C TRP A 309 2.16 19.26 8.10
N LEU A 310 2.95 20.34 8.16
CA LEU A 310 3.18 21.13 9.37
C LEU A 310 2.89 22.61 9.11
N LYS A 311 2.34 23.29 10.12
CA LYS A 311 2.15 24.74 10.14
C LYS A 311 2.41 25.29 11.52
N SER A 312 3.30 26.27 11.65
CA SER A 312 3.59 26.91 12.93
C SER A 312 3.79 28.42 12.78
N LYS A 313 3.48 29.16 13.84
CA LYS A 313 3.78 30.60 13.99
C LYS A 313 4.72 30.87 15.17
N ALA A 314 5.39 29.84 15.67
CA ALA A 314 6.28 29.95 16.82
C ALA A 314 7.62 30.58 16.42
N SER A 315 7.92 31.77 16.94
CA SER A 315 9.18 32.49 16.72
C SER A 315 10.36 31.93 17.52
N SER A 316 10.10 31.12 18.55
CA SER A 316 11.08 30.57 19.52
C SER A 316 11.32 29.07 19.34
N GLY A 317 11.34 28.61 18.07
CA GLY A 317 11.41 27.20 17.70
C GLY A 317 10.02 26.53 17.73
N VAL A 318 9.70 25.72 16.71
CA VAL A 318 8.36 25.10 16.62
C VAL A 318 8.06 24.05 17.67
N GLY A 319 9.08 23.47 18.33
CA GLY A 319 8.96 22.35 19.27
C GLY A 319 9.04 20.99 18.57
N THR A 320 8.41 19.96 19.14
CA THR A 320 8.55 18.55 18.73
C THR A 320 7.31 18.05 17.97
N PRO A 321 7.19 18.22 16.64
CA PRO A 321 6.05 17.69 15.89
C PRO A 321 5.90 16.17 15.97
N PHE A 322 6.99 15.42 16.07
CA PHE A 322 6.99 13.94 16.07
C PHE A 322 8.07 13.38 16.98
N SER A 323 7.71 12.40 17.81
CA SER A 323 8.66 11.54 18.52
C SER A 323 8.20 10.07 18.49
N TYR A 324 9.17 9.17 18.47
CA TYR A 324 9.01 7.73 18.61
C TYR A 324 10.01 7.25 19.66
N SER A 325 9.51 6.62 20.72
CA SER A 325 10.27 6.09 21.83
C SER A 325 10.09 4.58 21.93
N VAL A 326 11.13 3.87 22.36
CA VAL A 326 11.09 2.43 22.71
C VAL A 326 11.62 2.24 24.13
N THR A 327 11.34 1.07 24.73
CA THR A 327 11.83 0.75 26.08
C THR A 327 13.35 0.90 26.17
N GLY A 328 13.82 1.81 27.01
CA GLY A 328 15.25 2.09 27.21
C GLY A 328 15.91 2.94 26.12
N GLN A 329 15.16 3.49 25.16
CA GLN A 329 15.64 4.54 24.26
C GLN A 329 14.50 5.57 23.99
N PRO A 330 14.47 6.71 24.73
CA PRO A 330 13.52 7.80 24.49
C PRO A 330 13.61 8.35 23.06
N ASN A 331 14.84 8.57 22.57
CA ASN A 331 15.13 9.27 21.32
C ASN A 331 15.36 8.29 20.16
N GLU A 332 14.45 7.33 19.94
CA GLU A 332 14.61 6.34 18.87
C GLU A 332 14.42 6.99 17.48
N ILE A 333 13.38 7.81 17.30
CA ILE A 333 13.28 8.82 16.22
C ILE A 333 12.61 10.08 16.79
N VAL A 334 13.23 11.27 16.67
CA VAL A 334 12.61 12.54 17.07
C VAL A 334 12.83 13.61 16.00
N LEU A 335 11.81 14.42 15.73
CA LEU A 335 11.90 15.64 14.94
C LEU A 335 11.60 16.83 15.84
N LEU A 336 12.58 17.71 16.05
CA LEU A 336 12.58 18.78 17.04
C LEU A 336 13.07 20.10 16.45
N GLU A 337 12.48 21.23 16.81
CA GLU A 337 13.13 22.55 16.68
C GLU A 337 13.04 23.31 18.01
N TRP A 338 14.16 23.38 18.74
CA TRP A 338 14.20 23.95 20.08
C TRP A 338 14.98 25.27 20.13
N GLY A 339 14.33 26.31 20.67
CA GLY A 339 14.94 27.63 20.85
C GLY A 339 15.34 28.30 19.54
N HIS A 340 16.65 28.48 19.32
CA HIS A 340 17.22 29.11 18.12
C HIS A 340 17.94 28.12 17.20
N ASN A 341 17.97 26.83 17.54
CA ASN A 341 18.53 25.81 16.66
C ASN A 341 17.66 25.66 15.39
N PRO A 342 18.24 25.19 14.27
CA PRO A 342 17.46 24.72 13.14
C PRO A 342 16.65 23.47 13.54
N MET A 343 15.77 23.01 12.65
CA MET A 343 15.10 21.72 12.82
C MET A 343 16.14 20.60 12.87
N GLU A 344 16.01 19.71 13.85
CA GLU A 344 16.92 18.61 14.15
C GLU A 344 16.19 17.27 14.02
N LEU A 345 16.85 16.31 13.40
CA LEU A 345 16.45 14.90 13.38
C LEU A 345 17.36 14.13 14.33
N LEU A 346 16.74 13.45 15.29
CA LEU A 346 17.41 12.52 16.19
C LEU A 346 17.05 11.09 15.80
N ILE A 347 18.06 10.23 15.76
CA ILE A 347 17.89 8.77 15.65
C ILE A 347 18.85 8.11 16.63
N ASN A 348 18.34 7.37 17.60
CA ASN A 348 19.12 6.72 18.67
C ASN A 348 20.10 7.69 19.36
N ASP A 349 19.56 8.77 19.93
CA ASP A 349 20.27 9.92 20.53
C ASP A 349 21.24 10.71 19.62
N LYS A 350 21.52 10.27 18.39
CA LYS A 350 22.39 11.03 17.48
C LYS A 350 21.58 12.07 16.71
N ILE A 351 22.11 13.30 16.70
CA ILE A 351 21.47 14.49 16.14
C ILE A 351 22.07 14.80 14.75
N THR A 352 21.23 15.22 13.81
CA THR A 352 21.65 15.98 12.63
C THR A 352 20.75 17.19 12.42
N GLN A 353 21.28 18.27 11.84
CA GLN A 353 20.54 19.48 11.54
C GLN A 353 19.97 19.43 10.12
N LEU A 354 18.69 19.73 9.99
CA LEU A 354 17.94 19.76 8.74
C LEU A 354 17.78 21.20 8.24
N PRO A 355 18.05 21.49 6.96
CA PRO A 355 17.84 22.82 6.37
C PRO A 355 16.35 23.03 6.02
N LEU A 356 15.50 23.08 7.04
CA LEU A 356 14.05 23.25 6.93
C LEU A 356 13.61 24.52 7.68
N SER A 357 12.53 25.15 7.23
CA SER A 357 11.97 26.36 7.87
C SER A 357 10.45 26.29 7.93
N LEU A 358 9.87 26.53 9.11
CA LEU A 358 8.43 26.50 9.38
C LEU A 358 7.93 27.79 10.06
N LYS A 359 8.71 28.87 9.99
CA LYS A 359 8.53 30.08 10.83
C LYS A 359 7.66 31.18 10.19
N ASP A 360 7.17 30.98 8.97
CA ASP A 360 6.40 31.96 8.20
C ASP A 360 4.89 31.94 8.50
N GLY A 361 4.39 30.93 9.22
CA GLY A 361 2.97 30.78 9.50
C GLY A 361 2.17 30.04 8.43
N GLN A 362 2.81 29.43 7.44
CA GLN A 362 2.18 28.71 6.34
C GLN A 362 2.22 27.19 6.52
N TRP A 363 1.55 26.49 5.61
CA TRP A 363 1.56 25.03 5.53
C TRP A 363 2.73 24.58 4.67
N HIS A 364 3.60 23.75 5.24
CA HIS A 364 4.69 23.09 4.51
C HIS A 364 4.55 21.57 4.52
N HIS A 365 4.94 20.96 3.41
CA HIS A 365 5.13 19.52 3.32
C HIS A 365 6.57 19.15 3.67
N ILE A 366 6.77 18.49 4.80
CA ILE A 366 8.09 18.00 5.21
C ILE A 366 8.15 16.51 4.97
N CYS A 367 9.13 16.06 4.17
CA CYS A 367 9.50 14.65 4.08
C CYS A 367 10.96 14.45 4.50
N ILE A 368 11.19 13.43 5.32
CA ILE A 368 12.51 12.99 5.77
C ILE A 368 12.66 11.53 5.39
N SER A 369 13.76 11.16 4.75
CA SER A 369 14.12 9.77 4.53
C SER A 369 15.47 9.45 5.16
N TRP A 370 15.63 8.22 5.65
CA TRP A 370 16.85 7.75 6.31
C TRP A 370 17.02 6.23 6.13
N THR A 371 18.27 5.75 6.14
CA THR A 371 18.59 4.30 6.13
C THR A 371 19.77 3.95 7.03
N THR A 372 19.74 2.72 7.58
CA THR A 372 20.84 2.11 8.35
C THR A 372 22.15 2.06 7.56
N ARG A 373 22.10 1.88 6.24
CA ARG A 373 23.30 1.79 5.41
C ARG A 373 23.98 3.16 5.35
N ASP A 374 25.15 3.25 5.95
CA ASP A 374 25.97 4.46 6.07
C ASP A 374 25.28 5.62 6.82
N GLY A 375 24.09 5.43 7.40
CA GLY A 375 23.34 6.47 8.10
C GLY A 375 22.87 7.61 7.19
N VAL A 376 22.66 7.33 5.90
CA VAL A 376 22.28 8.34 4.90
C VAL A 376 20.88 8.86 5.17
N TRP A 377 20.73 10.18 5.19
CA TRP A 377 19.45 10.87 5.26
C TRP A 377 19.27 11.91 4.15
N ALA A 378 18.02 12.23 3.85
CA ALA A 378 17.64 13.36 3.01
C ALA A 378 16.39 14.06 3.57
N ALA A 379 16.38 15.38 3.49
CA ALA A 379 15.26 16.22 3.93
C ALA A 379 14.70 17.01 2.75
N PHE A 380 13.37 17.06 2.66
CA PHE A 380 12.61 17.71 1.61
C PHE A 380 11.57 18.65 2.22
N GLN A 381 11.38 19.82 1.59
CA GLN A 381 10.35 20.78 1.95
C GLN A 381 9.62 21.21 0.68
N ASP A 382 8.30 21.05 0.70
CA ASP A 382 7.37 21.41 -0.39
C ASP A 382 7.68 20.68 -1.71
N GLY A 383 8.11 19.41 -1.57
CA GLY A 383 8.48 18.55 -2.70
C GLY A 383 9.95 18.66 -3.13
N GLU A 384 10.64 19.73 -2.75
CA GLU A 384 12.04 19.98 -3.13
C GLU A 384 13.03 19.43 -2.10
N LYS A 385 14.12 18.80 -2.57
CA LYS A 385 15.21 18.34 -1.69
C LYS A 385 15.98 19.55 -1.15
N ARG A 386 16.00 19.73 0.18
CA ARG A 386 16.71 20.82 0.87
C ARG A 386 18.08 20.40 1.39
N GLY A 387 18.24 19.14 1.82
CA GLY A 387 19.47 18.67 2.44
C GLY A 387 19.66 17.16 2.36
N THR A 388 20.90 16.72 2.58
CA THR A 388 21.29 15.31 2.65
C THR A 388 22.66 15.21 3.31
N SER A 389 22.88 14.16 4.09
CA SER A 389 24.21 13.79 4.60
C SER A 389 24.19 12.31 5.01
N GLU A 390 25.26 11.87 5.65
CA GLU A 390 25.50 10.48 6.08
C GLU A 390 25.91 10.42 7.57
N ASN A 391 26.21 9.22 8.04
CA ASN A 391 26.68 8.90 9.39
C ASN A 391 25.70 9.23 10.54
N LEU A 392 24.43 9.52 10.24
CA LEU A 392 23.37 9.59 11.26
C LEU A 392 23.00 8.16 11.69
N SER A 393 23.49 7.71 12.85
CA SER A 393 23.21 6.40 13.42
C SER A 393 23.32 5.24 12.42
N ALA A 394 24.38 5.27 11.62
CA ALA A 394 24.74 4.18 10.70
C ALA A 394 24.75 2.83 11.45
N TRP A 395 24.25 1.80 10.79
CA TRP A 395 24.17 0.41 11.27
C TRP A 395 23.26 0.16 12.49
N HIS A 396 22.46 1.14 12.95
CA HIS A 396 21.44 0.96 14.00
C HIS A 396 20.05 0.76 13.40
N PRO A 397 19.45 -0.45 13.38
CA PRO A 397 18.06 -0.63 12.94
C PRO A 397 17.09 0.03 13.93
N ILE A 398 16.09 0.75 13.42
CA ILE A 398 15.03 1.33 14.26
C ILE A 398 14.31 0.19 14.97
N ARG A 399 14.23 0.25 16.29
CA ARG A 399 13.63 -0.81 17.12
C ARG A 399 12.10 -0.82 17.01
N SER A 400 11.52 -2.02 17.07
CA SER A 400 10.07 -2.23 17.01
C SER A 400 9.35 -1.97 18.34
N GLY A 401 8.03 -1.86 18.29
CA GLY A 401 7.16 -1.96 19.47
C GLY A 401 7.09 -0.71 20.37
N GLY A 402 7.61 0.42 19.89
CA GLY A 402 7.58 1.70 20.59
C GLY A 402 6.24 2.44 20.54
N VAL A 403 6.24 3.67 21.07
CA VAL A 403 5.10 4.59 21.08
C VAL A 403 5.41 5.82 20.23
N ILE A 404 4.53 6.10 19.27
CA ILE A 404 4.57 7.34 18.47
C ILE A 404 3.70 8.40 19.16
N ILE A 405 4.30 9.55 19.45
CA ILE A 405 3.65 10.74 20.00
C ILE A 405 3.84 11.90 19.03
N LEU A 406 2.78 12.69 18.85
CA LEU A 406 2.79 13.93 18.08
C LEU A 406 2.65 15.11 19.03
N GLY A 407 3.49 16.12 18.82
CA GLY A 407 3.48 17.37 19.55
C GLY A 407 4.30 17.41 20.85
N GLN A 408 4.97 16.33 21.23
CA GLN A 408 5.81 16.23 22.44
C GLN A 408 7.09 15.42 22.21
N GLU A 409 8.12 15.78 22.95
CA GLU A 409 9.35 14.99 23.19
C GLU A 409 9.05 13.94 24.29
N GLN A 410 9.65 12.76 24.24
CA GLN A 410 9.41 11.60 25.11
C GLN A 410 10.64 11.22 25.97
N ASP A 411 10.84 11.89 27.11
CA ASP A 411 11.84 11.51 28.15
C ASP A 411 11.68 10.04 28.64
N VAL A 412 10.47 9.46 28.54
CA VAL A 412 10.18 8.03 28.74
C VAL A 412 9.12 7.56 27.73
N LEU A 413 9.01 6.24 27.56
CA LEU A 413 8.03 5.60 26.67
C LEU A 413 6.60 6.12 26.89
N GLY A 414 6.12 6.94 25.96
CA GLY A 414 4.78 7.53 25.96
C GLY A 414 4.53 8.62 27.02
N GLY A 415 5.56 9.23 27.64
CA GLY A 415 5.34 10.18 28.73
C GLY A 415 6.53 11.06 29.14
N ARG A 416 6.37 11.72 30.29
CA ARG A 416 7.34 12.66 30.92
C ARG A 416 7.73 13.84 30.00
N PHE A 417 6.75 14.42 29.34
CA PHE A 417 6.98 15.51 28.38
C PHE A 417 7.49 16.80 29.06
N ASP A 418 8.32 17.59 28.36
CA ASP A 418 8.65 18.96 28.75
C ASP A 418 7.90 19.99 27.90
N ALA A 419 7.23 20.92 28.58
CA ALA A 419 6.53 22.04 27.94
C ALA A 419 7.48 22.96 27.15
N THR A 420 8.79 23.03 27.46
CA THR A 420 9.71 23.87 26.68
C THR A 420 10.00 23.31 25.28
N GLN A 421 9.83 22.00 25.09
CA GLN A 421 10.05 21.28 23.83
C GLN A 421 8.73 20.98 23.08
N ALA A 422 7.57 21.20 23.72
CA ALA A 422 6.25 20.96 23.14
C ALA A 422 6.02 21.74 21.84
N PHE A 423 5.40 21.08 20.87
CA PHE A 423 5.04 21.68 19.58
C PHE A 423 3.95 22.74 19.72
N VAL A 424 4.05 23.81 18.94
CA VAL A 424 2.96 24.79 18.76
C VAL A 424 2.66 24.93 17.28
N GLY A 425 1.45 24.58 16.87
CA GLY A 425 1.07 24.59 15.47
C GLY A 425 -0.06 23.62 15.12
N GLU A 426 -0.17 23.32 13.84
CA GLU A 426 -1.10 22.33 13.27
C GLU A 426 -0.32 21.23 12.55
N ILE A 427 -0.74 19.97 12.72
CA ILE A 427 -0.17 18.78 12.10
C ILE A 427 -1.25 18.07 11.29
N ALA A 428 -0.95 17.64 10.07
CA ALA A 428 -1.86 16.86 9.25
C ALA A 428 -1.13 15.84 8.35
N GLN A 429 -1.89 14.85 7.86
CA GLN A 429 -1.47 13.92 6.81
C GLN A 429 -0.13 13.20 7.07
N LEU A 430 0.19 12.92 8.33
CA LEU A 430 1.40 12.18 8.69
C LEU A 430 1.32 10.73 8.17
N ASN A 431 2.28 10.38 7.32
CA ASN A 431 2.41 9.07 6.71
C ASN A 431 3.86 8.58 6.81
N MET A 432 4.04 7.27 6.96
CA MET A 432 5.37 6.65 7.05
C MET A 432 5.47 5.37 6.23
N TRP A 433 6.62 5.20 5.59
CA TRP A 433 6.99 4.03 4.80
C TRP A 433 8.26 3.38 5.35
N ASP A 434 8.41 2.07 5.14
CA ASP A 434 9.60 1.25 5.48
C ASP A 434 10.72 1.30 4.41
N ARG A 435 10.60 2.21 3.45
CA ARG A 435 11.53 2.41 2.34
C ARG A 435 11.84 3.88 2.11
N ILE A 436 12.89 4.13 1.33
CA ILE A 436 13.17 5.45 0.78
C ILE A 436 12.17 5.73 -0.36
N LEU A 437 11.42 6.83 -0.25
CA LEU A 437 10.63 7.37 -1.37
C LEU A 437 11.54 8.08 -2.37
N THR A 438 11.18 8.00 -3.65
CA THR A 438 11.84 8.75 -4.72
C THR A 438 11.46 10.24 -4.66
N PRO A 439 12.29 11.16 -5.18
CA PRO A 439 11.94 12.58 -5.27
C PRO A 439 10.64 12.83 -6.06
N ALA A 440 10.34 12.01 -7.06
CA ALA A 440 9.10 12.11 -7.83
C ALA A 440 7.86 11.75 -7.01
N GLU A 441 7.93 10.71 -6.18
CA GLU A 441 6.85 10.38 -5.23
C GLU A 441 6.65 11.51 -4.20
N ILE A 442 7.75 12.04 -3.64
CA ILE A 442 7.70 13.13 -2.64
C ILE A 442 7.09 14.41 -3.23
N LEU A 443 7.49 14.79 -4.46
CA LEU A 443 6.92 15.91 -5.19
C LEU A 443 5.45 15.67 -5.55
N GLY A 444 5.10 14.46 -5.96
CA GLY A 444 3.73 14.07 -6.26
C GLY A 444 2.80 14.16 -5.06
N ILE A 445 3.28 13.72 -3.88
CA ILE A 445 2.59 13.88 -2.60
C ILE A 445 2.46 15.37 -2.25
N ALA A 446 3.56 16.14 -2.36
CA ALA A 446 3.55 17.58 -2.11
C ALA A 446 2.51 18.31 -2.97
N ASN A 447 2.37 17.92 -4.24
CA ASN A 447 1.44 18.53 -5.21
C ASN A 447 0.03 17.94 -5.21
N CYS A 448 -0.31 17.03 -4.28
CA CYS A 448 -1.59 16.29 -4.27
C CYS A 448 -1.87 15.45 -5.54
N THR A 449 -0.87 15.13 -6.36
CA THR A 449 -1.05 14.30 -7.58
C THR A 449 -0.85 12.81 -7.33
N HIS A 450 -0.30 12.42 -6.18
CA HIS A 450 -0.16 11.03 -5.75
C HIS A 450 -0.92 10.74 -4.45
N PRO A 451 -1.47 9.53 -4.27
CA PRO A 451 -2.18 9.14 -3.06
C PRO A 451 -1.24 9.06 -1.85
N LEU A 452 -1.67 9.66 -0.74
CA LEU A 452 -1.01 9.61 0.57
C LEU A 452 -1.37 8.29 1.28
N SER A 453 -0.60 7.24 1.05
CA SER A 453 -0.76 5.97 1.78
C SER A 453 0.59 5.40 2.21
N GLY A 454 0.98 5.68 3.46
CA GLY A 454 2.08 4.99 4.12
C GLY A 454 1.76 3.52 4.37
N ASN A 455 2.71 2.61 4.14
CA ASN A 455 2.49 1.20 4.49
C ASN A 455 2.71 0.93 6.00
N MET A 456 3.52 1.75 6.69
CA MET A 456 3.70 1.67 8.14
C MET A 456 2.64 2.47 8.88
N VAL A 457 2.60 3.78 8.64
CA VAL A 457 1.70 4.73 9.32
C VAL A 457 0.86 5.46 8.28
N GLN A 458 -0.45 5.57 8.54
CA GLN A 458 -1.44 6.25 7.69
C GLN A 458 -2.21 7.26 8.53
N TRP A 459 -2.66 8.36 7.91
CA TRP A 459 -3.38 9.45 8.57
C TRP A 459 -4.88 9.19 8.74
N ASP A 460 -5.25 8.00 9.21
CA ASP A 460 -6.63 7.63 9.53
C ASP A 460 -7.05 8.21 10.89
N ASP A 461 -8.17 8.94 10.92
CA ASP A 461 -8.79 9.49 12.12
C ASP A 461 -8.91 8.47 13.26
N LYS A 462 -9.23 7.20 12.93
CA LYS A 462 -9.39 6.12 13.91
C LYS A 462 -8.07 5.68 14.56
N GLN A 463 -6.93 5.96 13.92
CA GLN A 463 -5.59 5.61 14.40
C GLN A 463 -4.95 6.69 15.27
N VAL A 464 -5.51 7.92 15.30
CA VAL A 464 -4.95 9.06 16.04
C VAL A 464 -5.83 9.38 17.23
N GLU A 465 -5.30 9.17 18.44
CA GLU A 465 -5.93 9.56 19.70
C GLU A 465 -5.36 10.90 20.15
N VAL A 466 -6.19 11.78 20.72
CA VAL A 466 -5.78 13.16 21.05
C VAL A 466 -6.11 13.44 22.52
N PHE A 467 -5.15 14.03 23.24
CA PHE A 467 -5.16 14.15 24.69
C PHE A 467 -4.88 15.60 25.16
N GLY A 468 -5.23 15.87 26.42
CA GLY A 468 -4.87 17.10 27.12
C GLY A 468 -5.51 18.40 26.60
N GLY A 469 -6.46 18.33 25.67
CA GLY A 469 -7.09 19.51 25.06
C GLY A 469 -6.51 19.92 23.70
N ALA A 470 -5.57 19.14 23.12
CA ALA A 470 -5.32 19.23 21.69
C ALA A 470 -6.61 18.89 20.92
N SER A 471 -6.81 19.47 19.73
CA SER A 471 -8.09 19.38 19.01
C SER A 471 -7.93 18.89 17.59
N LYS A 472 -8.76 17.91 17.17
CA LYS A 472 -8.96 17.58 15.76
C LYS A 472 -9.86 18.64 15.12
N ARG A 473 -9.55 19.06 13.90
CA ARG A 473 -10.34 19.99 13.09
C ARG A 473 -10.34 19.54 11.64
N PRO A 474 -11.38 19.84 10.84
CA PRO A 474 -11.32 19.64 9.40
C PRO A 474 -10.09 20.34 8.80
N PHE A 475 -9.50 19.70 7.79
CA PHE A 475 -8.36 20.19 7.05
C PHE A 475 -8.47 19.78 5.59
N LYS A 476 -8.38 20.75 4.70
CA LYS A 476 -8.32 20.47 3.27
C LYS A 476 -6.96 20.84 2.72
N SER A 477 -6.06 19.86 2.74
CA SER A 477 -4.65 20.05 2.40
C SER A 477 -4.42 20.87 1.13
N CYS A 478 -5.06 20.52 0.02
CA CYS A 478 -4.83 21.18 -1.27
C CYS A 478 -5.63 22.50 -1.45
N GLU A 479 -6.68 22.75 -0.65
CA GLU A 479 -7.50 23.98 -0.72
C GLU A 479 -7.02 25.06 0.28
N GLU A 480 -6.46 24.69 1.43
CA GLU A 480 -5.92 25.63 2.43
C GLU A 480 -4.57 26.24 2.04
N ARG A 481 -3.92 25.74 0.99
CA ARG A 481 -2.64 26.26 0.45
C ARG A 481 -2.78 27.46 -0.47
N SER A 482 -3.94 27.64 -1.10
CA SER A 482 -4.15 28.70 -2.12
C SER A 482 -4.65 30.03 -1.53
N LYS A 483 -4.76 30.12 -0.20
CA LYS A 483 -5.13 31.35 0.51
C LYS A 483 -3.85 32.06 0.98
N PRO A 484 -3.54 33.25 0.43
CA PRO A 484 -2.34 34.02 0.80
C PRO A 484 -2.38 34.52 2.25
#